data_AF-A0A0C2XA08-F1
#
_entry.id   AF-A0A0C2XA08-F1
#
_cell.length_a   1.000
_cell.length_b   1.000
_cell.length_c   1.000
_cell.angle_alpha   90.00
_cell.angle_beta   90.00
_cell.angle_gamma   90.00
#
_symmetry.space_group_name_H-M   'P 1'
#
loop_
_entity.id
_entity.type
_entity.pdbx_description
1 polymer ?
#
loop_
_entity_poly.entity_id
_entity_poly.type
_entity_poly.pdbx_seq_one_letter_code
_entity_poly.pdbx_strand_id
1 'polypeptide(L)'
;MSTVTSFDTTTVRSWDNPQHDTFDTVKFPRPYVAPPRLPHGLRQLEIDHRWNIRVLSPIENIQRDSAVYHVSTWHDTKLYSGILDSLNLAPANLDIMCGEHRRDSNSPNNVRINFERPFVTPPKVVVFFNAFDLCRSKNWRLNTTATNIDKWGFTLNINTWADTIFHSAQVGWIAYPEDRENIFSTSVNTKDVRPSYKPQLQQGKNISFGNAKFSKYPDVFVALNEFDIDNNARFRIKAYVDNVSTKGLTWHIDSWADTILYSAAATIIAVN
;
A
#
# COMPACT_ATOMS: atom_id res chain seq x y z
N MET A 1 -5.31 18.69 -10.01
CA MET A 1 -6.43 17.80 -9.66
C MET A 1 -5.84 16.59 -9.01
N SER A 2 -6.42 16.16 -7.89
CA SER A 2 -5.79 15.09 -7.14
C SER A 2 -5.82 13.79 -7.94
N THR A 3 -4.64 13.25 -8.20
CA THR A 3 -4.43 11.96 -8.85
C THR A 3 -4.49 10.81 -7.85
N VAL A 4 -4.61 11.12 -6.56
CA VAL A 4 -4.72 10.15 -5.47
C VAL A 4 -6.09 10.29 -4.81
N THR A 5 -6.68 9.17 -4.40
CA THR A 5 -7.95 9.15 -3.68
C THR A 5 -7.81 8.21 -2.48
N SER A 6 -8.24 8.66 -1.32
CA SER A 6 -8.24 7.85 -0.10
C SER A 6 -9.66 7.44 0.27
N PHE A 7 -9.80 6.23 0.81
CA PHE A 7 -11.01 5.79 1.50
C PHE A 7 -10.66 5.45 2.94
N ASP A 8 -11.37 6.06 3.89
CA ASP A 8 -11.24 5.83 5.33
C ASP A 8 -12.54 5.27 5.88
N THR A 9 -12.50 4.02 6.35
CA THR A 9 -13.65 3.32 6.93
C THR A 9 -14.35 4.09 8.07
N THR A 10 -13.63 4.95 8.79
CA THR A 10 -14.19 5.73 9.91
C THR A 10 -15.07 6.90 9.46
N THR A 11 -15.03 7.25 8.18
CA THR A 11 -15.90 8.28 7.59
C THR A 11 -17.32 7.79 7.32
N VAL A 12 -17.51 6.47 7.24
CA VAL A 12 -18.82 5.84 6.92
C VAL A 12 -19.38 4.99 8.07
N ARG A 13 -18.58 4.74 9.11
CA ARG A 13 -19.05 4.13 10.36
C ARG A 13 -18.16 4.49 11.54
N SER A 14 -18.71 4.41 12.74
CA SER A 14 -17.93 4.55 13.97
C SER A 14 -16.89 3.43 14.11
N TRP A 15 -15.73 3.77 14.69
CA TRP A 15 -14.61 2.86 14.88
C TRP A 15 -14.94 1.68 15.83
N ASP A 16 -15.84 1.90 16.77
CA ASP A 16 -16.29 0.96 17.81
C ASP A 16 -17.43 0.03 17.35
N ASN A 17 -17.89 0.19 16.11
CA ASN A 17 -18.85 -0.69 15.46
C ASN A 17 -18.19 -1.43 14.28
N PRO A 18 -17.27 -2.38 14.54
CA PRO A 18 -16.55 -3.09 13.49
C PRO A 18 -17.51 -3.93 12.63
N GLN A 19 -17.28 -3.92 11.32
CA GLN A 19 -18.06 -4.69 10.34
C GLN A 19 -17.12 -5.52 9.48
N HIS A 20 -17.61 -6.65 8.97
CA HIS A 20 -16.82 -7.49 8.06
C HIS A 20 -16.53 -6.76 6.77
N ASP A 21 -17.51 -6.12 6.17
CA ASP A 21 -17.34 -5.33 4.95
C ASP A 21 -17.68 -3.87 5.25
N THR A 22 -16.72 -2.97 5.04
CA THR A 22 -16.93 -1.53 5.13
C THR A 22 -16.63 -0.91 3.79
N PHE A 23 -17.61 -0.26 3.19
CA PHE A 23 -17.49 0.28 1.84
C PHE A 23 -18.23 1.61 1.66
N ASP A 24 -17.84 2.35 0.64
CA ASP A 24 -18.58 3.52 0.17
C ASP A 24 -18.35 3.77 -1.33
N THR A 25 -19.28 4.50 -1.95
CA THR A 25 -19.12 5.01 -3.31
C THR A 25 -18.32 6.32 -3.27
N VAL A 26 -17.05 6.25 -3.67
CA VAL A 26 -16.16 7.41 -3.71
C VAL A 26 -16.31 8.11 -5.06
N LYS A 27 -16.71 9.39 -5.03
CA LYS A 27 -16.81 10.24 -6.23
C LYS A 27 -15.45 10.80 -6.62
N PHE A 28 -15.12 10.74 -7.90
CA PHE A 28 -13.93 11.41 -8.43
C PHE A 28 -14.18 12.91 -8.56
N PRO A 29 -13.14 13.77 -8.40
CA PRO A 29 -13.29 15.23 -8.51
C PRO A 29 -13.90 15.71 -9.84
N ARG A 30 -13.71 14.91 -10.90
CA ARG A 30 -14.37 15.09 -12.19
C ARG A 30 -14.52 13.73 -12.89
N PRO A 31 -15.48 13.59 -13.82
CA PRO A 31 -15.58 12.40 -14.65
C PRO A 31 -14.36 12.23 -15.57
N TYR A 32 -13.89 10.99 -15.71
CA TYR A 32 -12.97 10.57 -16.75
C TYR A 32 -13.72 10.27 -18.05
N VAL A 33 -13.00 10.25 -19.18
CA VAL A 33 -13.55 9.90 -20.50
C VAL A 33 -14.03 8.45 -20.58
N ALA A 34 -13.43 7.56 -19.79
CA ALA A 34 -13.78 6.16 -19.56
C ALA A 34 -13.32 5.79 -18.13
N PRO A 35 -13.82 4.69 -17.54
CA PRO A 35 -13.40 4.26 -16.20
C PRO A 35 -11.87 4.22 -16.05
N PRO A 36 -11.29 4.87 -15.02
CA PRO A 36 -9.84 4.86 -14.80
C PRO A 36 -9.35 3.50 -14.28
N ARG A 37 -8.03 3.27 -14.30
CA ARG A 37 -7.41 2.18 -13.55
C ARG A 37 -7.04 2.70 -12.15
N LEU A 38 -7.26 1.88 -11.12
CA LEU A 38 -7.13 2.28 -9.71
C LEU A 38 -6.22 1.32 -8.93
N PRO A 39 -4.91 1.21 -9.26
CA PRO A 39 -3.98 0.52 -8.37
C PRO A 39 -4.03 1.15 -6.99
N HIS A 40 -4.17 0.32 -5.96
CA HIS A 40 -4.49 0.76 -4.61
C HIS A 40 -3.79 -0.10 -3.56
N GLY A 41 -3.58 0.47 -2.38
CA GLY A 41 -2.95 -0.26 -1.28
C GLY A 41 -3.35 0.28 0.09
N LEU A 42 -3.21 -0.58 1.09
CA LEU A 42 -3.54 -0.29 2.48
C LEU A 42 -2.44 0.56 3.12
N ARG A 43 -2.81 1.64 3.81
CA ARG A 43 -1.84 2.49 4.55
C ARG A 43 -2.14 2.62 6.04
N GLN A 44 -3.34 2.29 6.49
CA GLN A 44 -3.66 2.22 7.91
C GLN A 44 -4.54 1.02 8.18
N LEU A 45 -4.29 0.33 9.30
CA LEU A 45 -5.15 -0.74 9.81
C LEU A 45 -5.16 -0.75 11.34
N GLU A 46 -6.33 -1.00 11.91
CA GLU A 46 -6.51 -1.48 13.28
C GLU A 46 -7.35 -2.76 13.29
N ILE A 47 -6.71 -3.90 13.56
CA ILE A 47 -7.36 -5.22 13.57
C ILE A 47 -7.15 -5.90 14.93
N ASP A 48 -8.20 -6.52 15.44
CA ASP A 48 -8.15 -7.26 16.71
C ASP A 48 -7.20 -8.47 16.64
N HIS A 49 -6.28 -8.58 17.59
CA HIS A 49 -5.27 -9.64 17.64
C HIS A 49 -5.80 -11.00 18.07
N ARG A 50 -7.02 -11.07 18.64
CA ARG A 50 -7.62 -12.33 19.09
C ARG A 50 -8.00 -13.25 17.92
N TRP A 51 -7.94 -12.74 16.70
CA TRP A 51 -8.31 -13.42 15.46
C TRP A 51 -7.18 -13.24 14.44
N ASN A 52 -7.18 -14.06 13.39
CA ASN A 52 -6.20 -13.88 12.33
C ASN A 52 -6.34 -12.47 11.74
N ILE A 53 -5.21 -11.93 11.29
CA ILE A 53 -5.19 -10.64 10.62
C ILE A 53 -5.52 -10.89 9.16
N ARG A 54 -6.79 -10.67 8.83
CA ARG A 54 -7.38 -10.92 7.52
C ARG A 54 -7.95 -9.64 6.97
N VAL A 55 -7.44 -9.18 5.84
CA VAL A 55 -7.93 -7.96 5.19
C VAL A 55 -7.81 -8.07 3.68
N LEU A 56 -8.74 -7.45 2.98
CA LEU A 56 -8.86 -7.35 1.53
C LEU A 56 -9.49 -5.99 1.23
N SER A 57 -8.95 -5.23 0.26
CA SER A 57 -9.43 -3.87 -0.02
C SER A 57 -9.79 -3.60 -1.48
N PRO A 58 -10.74 -4.33 -2.08
CA PRO A 58 -11.04 -4.23 -3.51
C PRO A 58 -11.67 -2.88 -3.83
N ILE A 59 -11.45 -2.46 -5.07
CA ILE A 59 -12.19 -1.34 -5.66
C ILE A 59 -13.02 -1.91 -6.81
N GLU A 60 -14.33 -1.82 -6.68
CA GLU A 60 -15.30 -2.43 -7.59
C GLU A 60 -16.20 -1.36 -8.23
N ASN A 61 -17.00 -1.78 -9.21
CA ASN A 61 -17.96 -0.92 -9.90
C ASN A 61 -17.32 0.42 -10.36
N ILE A 62 -16.16 0.32 -11.00
CA ILE A 62 -15.40 1.49 -11.46
C ILE A 62 -16.14 2.13 -12.63
N GLN A 63 -16.68 3.32 -12.38
CA GLN A 63 -17.37 4.17 -13.35
C GLN A 63 -16.47 5.32 -13.78
N ARG A 64 -16.99 6.20 -14.64
CA ARG A 64 -16.29 7.39 -15.10
C ARG A 64 -16.13 8.45 -14.00
N ASP A 65 -17.05 8.52 -13.06
CA ASP A 65 -17.16 9.55 -12.03
C ASP A 65 -17.07 9.00 -10.60
N SER A 66 -17.00 7.68 -10.42
CA SER A 66 -16.92 7.04 -9.11
C SER A 66 -16.41 5.60 -9.14
N ALA A 67 -16.07 5.05 -7.99
CA ALA A 67 -15.95 3.61 -7.77
C ALA A 67 -16.38 3.26 -6.33
N VAL A 68 -16.63 1.98 -6.07
CA VAL A 68 -16.96 1.49 -4.73
C VAL A 68 -15.68 0.95 -4.08
N TYR A 69 -15.28 1.57 -2.98
CA TYR A 69 -14.06 1.23 -2.26
C TYR A 69 -14.44 0.38 -1.05
N HIS A 70 -13.73 -0.73 -0.85
CA HIS A 70 -13.93 -1.61 0.29
C HIS A 70 -12.68 -1.69 1.16
N VAL A 71 -12.89 -1.86 2.46
CA VAL A 71 -11.93 -2.50 3.36
C VAL A 71 -12.68 -3.58 4.11
N SER A 72 -12.43 -4.82 3.72
CA SER A 72 -13.20 -5.98 4.15
C SER A 72 -12.31 -6.98 4.90
N THR A 73 -12.94 -7.73 5.78
CA THR A 73 -12.39 -8.83 6.57
C THR A 73 -13.39 -9.98 6.55
N TRP A 74 -12.97 -11.18 6.95
CA TRP A 74 -13.85 -12.35 6.93
C TRP A 74 -13.66 -13.23 8.17
N HIS A 75 -14.58 -14.18 8.35
CA HIS A 75 -14.67 -15.06 9.52
C HIS A 75 -14.88 -14.31 10.84
N ASP A 76 -13.90 -14.38 11.74
CA ASP A 76 -13.94 -13.86 13.10
C ASP A 76 -13.13 -12.55 13.24
N THR A 77 -12.40 -12.16 12.20
CA THR A 77 -11.57 -10.96 12.18
C THR A 77 -12.41 -9.70 12.38
N LYS A 78 -11.95 -8.83 13.29
CA LYS A 78 -12.60 -7.55 13.59
C LYS A 78 -11.71 -6.38 13.19
N LEU A 79 -12.18 -5.60 12.22
CA LEU A 79 -11.53 -4.37 11.74
C LEU A 79 -12.15 -3.14 12.41
N TYR A 80 -11.39 -2.47 13.27
CA TYR A 80 -11.81 -1.22 13.90
C TYR A 80 -11.69 -0.04 12.94
N SER A 81 -10.56 0.08 12.25
CA SER A 81 -10.33 1.08 11.21
C SER A 81 -9.39 0.58 10.11
N GLY A 82 -9.55 1.13 8.92
CA GLY A 82 -8.68 0.92 7.77
C GLY A 82 -8.70 2.13 6.85
N ILE A 83 -7.54 2.43 6.26
CA ILE A 83 -7.40 3.44 5.21
C ILE A 83 -6.61 2.83 4.06
N LEU A 84 -7.12 3.04 2.85
CA LEU A 84 -6.43 2.74 1.59
C LEU A 84 -6.28 4.00 0.75
N ASP A 85 -5.24 4.04 -0.07
CA ASP A 85 -5.10 5.00 -1.16
C ASP A 85 -5.21 4.29 -2.50
N SER A 86 -5.75 4.96 -3.50
CA SER A 86 -5.66 4.59 -4.91
C SER A 86 -4.94 5.67 -5.71
N LEU A 87 -4.11 5.26 -6.67
CA LEU A 87 -3.59 6.15 -7.70
C LEU A 87 -4.50 6.09 -8.93
N ASN A 88 -5.16 7.19 -9.26
CA ASN A 88 -6.17 7.23 -10.30
C ASN A 88 -5.53 7.48 -11.67
N LEU A 89 -5.30 6.38 -12.40
CA LEU A 89 -4.70 6.41 -13.73
C LEU A 89 -5.78 6.61 -14.79
N ALA A 90 -5.78 7.78 -15.41
CA ALA A 90 -6.67 8.07 -16.54
C ALA A 90 -6.48 7.04 -17.67
N PRO A 91 -7.52 6.70 -18.45
CA PRO A 91 -7.39 5.74 -19.55
C PRO A 91 -6.28 6.06 -20.56
N ALA A 92 -5.99 7.36 -20.75
CA ALA A 92 -4.94 7.84 -21.65
C ALA A 92 -3.51 7.74 -21.08
N ASN A 93 -3.35 7.50 -19.77
CA ASN A 93 -2.04 7.30 -19.13
C ASN A 93 -1.54 5.89 -19.41
N LEU A 94 -1.33 5.58 -20.69
CA LEU A 94 -0.99 4.23 -21.11
C LEU A 94 0.40 3.86 -20.59
N ASP A 95 1.36 4.78 -20.60
CA ASP A 95 2.76 4.55 -20.21
C ASP A 95 2.97 3.96 -18.81
N ILE A 96 2.00 4.13 -17.90
CA ILE A 96 2.01 3.50 -16.59
C ILE A 96 1.27 2.16 -16.69
N MET A 97 1.95 1.07 -16.37
CA MET A 97 1.35 -0.24 -16.22
C MET A 97 1.09 -0.53 -14.75
N CYS A 98 0.05 -1.30 -14.47
CA CYS A 98 -0.28 -1.73 -13.13
C CYS A 98 -1.00 -3.06 -13.18
N GLY A 99 -0.99 -3.76 -12.06
CA GLY A 99 -1.71 -5.02 -11.92
C GLY A 99 -1.59 -5.53 -10.50
N GLU A 100 -2.05 -6.76 -10.30
CA GLU A 100 -2.08 -7.38 -8.99
C GLU A 100 -1.67 -8.85 -9.09
N HIS A 101 -1.10 -9.38 -8.02
CA HIS A 101 -0.77 -10.79 -7.91
C HIS A 101 -1.05 -11.29 -6.50
N ARG A 102 -1.71 -12.45 -6.43
CA ARG A 102 -1.99 -13.14 -5.17
C ARG A 102 -1.06 -14.33 -5.01
N ARG A 103 -0.50 -14.45 -3.80
CA ARG A 103 0.24 -15.62 -3.34
C ARG A 103 -0.53 -16.29 -2.21
N ASP A 104 -0.81 -17.58 -2.36
CA ASP A 104 -1.28 -18.44 -1.25
C ASP A 104 -0.10 -19.21 -0.62
N SER A 105 -0.30 -19.80 0.56
CA SER A 105 0.76 -20.43 1.37
C SER A 105 1.57 -21.51 0.66
N ASN A 106 0.94 -22.24 -0.27
CA ASN A 106 1.56 -23.34 -1.01
C ASN A 106 2.29 -22.87 -2.28
N SER A 107 2.21 -21.58 -2.61
CA SER A 107 2.85 -21.00 -3.79
C SER A 107 4.29 -20.55 -3.47
N PRO A 108 5.20 -20.58 -4.46
CA PRO A 108 6.53 -19.99 -4.33
C PRO A 108 6.46 -18.55 -3.78
N ASN A 109 7.51 -18.15 -3.04
CA ASN A 109 7.60 -16.80 -2.48
C ASN A 109 7.88 -15.72 -3.53
N ASN A 110 8.18 -16.11 -4.76
CA ASN A 110 8.41 -15.19 -5.86
C ASN A 110 7.76 -15.67 -7.16
N VAL A 111 7.45 -14.73 -8.03
CA VAL A 111 6.89 -14.97 -9.36
C VAL A 111 7.45 -13.95 -10.35
N ARG A 112 7.62 -14.35 -11.61
CA ARG A 112 7.91 -13.40 -12.69
C ARG A 112 6.61 -12.76 -13.16
N ILE A 113 6.53 -11.43 -13.09
CA ILE A 113 5.47 -10.64 -13.71
C ILE A 113 5.99 -10.11 -15.03
N ASN A 114 5.31 -10.46 -16.12
CA ASN A 114 5.60 -9.93 -17.45
C ASN A 114 4.73 -8.71 -17.71
N PHE A 115 5.33 -7.64 -18.22
CA PHE A 115 4.58 -6.49 -18.69
C PHE A 115 3.82 -6.86 -19.97
N GLU A 116 2.61 -6.32 -20.13
CA GLU A 116 1.78 -6.53 -21.33
C GLU A 116 2.50 -6.08 -22.61
N ARG A 117 3.39 -5.09 -22.46
CA ARG A 117 4.29 -4.63 -23.52
C ARG A 117 5.62 -4.21 -22.90
N PRO A 118 6.73 -4.35 -23.64
CA PRO A 118 8.02 -3.93 -23.12
C PRO A 118 8.12 -2.41 -22.97
N PHE A 119 8.88 -1.98 -21.97
CA PHE A 119 9.39 -0.61 -21.89
C PHE A 119 10.62 -0.43 -22.81
N VAL A 120 11.02 0.82 -23.04
CA VAL A 120 12.24 1.13 -23.82
C VAL A 120 13.49 0.76 -23.02
N THR A 121 13.53 1.17 -21.75
CA THR A 121 14.53 0.81 -20.74
C THR A 121 13.84 0.15 -19.54
N PRO A 122 14.56 -0.55 -18.65
CA PRO A 122 13.96 -1.05 -17.41
C PRO A 122 13.17 0.06 -16.68
N PRO A 123 11.88 -0.14 -16.37
CA PRO A 123 11.07 0.88 -15.72
C PRO A 123 11.39 0.98 -14.22
N LYS A 124 10.85 2.01 -13.57
CA LYS A 124 10.67 1.97 -12.10
C LYS A 124 9.47 1.10 -11.78
N VAL A 125 9.63 0.20 -10.81
CA VAL A 125 8.55 -0.67 -10.31
C VAL A 125 8.42 -0.50 -8.81
N VAL A 126 7.18 -0.31 -8.35
CA VAL A 126 6.82 -0.31 -6.93
C VAL A 126 5.71 -1.30 -6.65
N VAL A 127 5.70 -1.81 -5.42
CA VAL A 127 4.81 -2.89 -4.95
C VAL A 127 4.26 -2.55 -3.57
N PHE A 128 3.04 -2.99 -3.27
CA PHE A 128 2.36 -2.70 -2.01
C PHE A 128 1.22 -3.68 -1.75
N PHE A 129 0.84 -3.86 -0.48
CA PHE A 129 -0.21 -4.78 -0.09
C PHE A 129 -1.61 -4.15 -0.21
N ASN A 130 -2.55 -4.93 -0.77
CA ASN A 130 -3.98 -4.65 -0.74
C ASN A 130 -4.81 -5.82 -0.17
N ALA A 131 -4.19 -6.97 0.14
CA ALA A 131 -4.79 -8.00 0.96
C ALA A 131 -3.73 -8.86 1.67
N PHE A 132 -4.07 -9.43 2.83
CA PHE A 132 -3.29 -10.48 3.48
C PHE A 132 -4.09 -11.26 4.54
N ASP A 133 -3.68 -12.50 4.78
CA ASP A 133 -4.17 -13.39 5.84
C ASP A 133 -3.00 -14.01 6.60
N LEU A 134 -2.87 -13.63 7.87
CA LEU A 134 -1.82 -14.06 8.78
C LEU A 134 -2.44 -14.63 10.06
N CYS A 135 -1.92 -15.76 10.54
CA CYS A 135 -2.39 -16.36 11.78
C CYS A 135 -2.14 -15.45 12.99
N ARG A 136 -3.08 -15.43 13.93
CA ARG A 136 -2.94 -14.70 15.21
C ARG A 136 -1.85 -15.22 16.14
N SER A 137 -1.47 -16.49 16.02
CA SER A 137 -0.70 -17.18 17.06
C SER A 137 0.79 -16.86 17.04
N LYS A 138 1.23 -16.04 16.09
CA LYS A 138 2.62 -15.70 15.80
C LYS A 138 2.69 -14.24 15.36
N ASN A 139 3.83 -13.59 15.58
CA ASN A 139 4.07 -12.23 15.10
C ASN A 139 3.78 -12.13 13.60
N TRP A 140 3.29 -10.98 13.18
CA TRP A 140 2.88 -10.73 11.81
C TRP A 140 4.05 -10.12 11.06
N ARG A 141 4.64 -10.91 10.15
CA ARG A 141 5.83 -10.52 9.39
C ARG A 141 5.63 -10.76 7.92
N LEU A 142 5.54 -9.68 7.15
CA LEU A 142 5.28 -9.73 5.72
C LEU A 142 6.05 -8.61 5.02
N ASN A 143 6.68 -8.92 3.89
CA ASN A 143 7.39 -7.96 3.04
C ASN A 143 7.10 -8.29 1.56
N THR A 144 6.99 -7.26 0.73
CA THR A 144 6.99 -7.41 -0.72
C THR A 144 8.00 -6.49 -1.40
N THR A 145 8.71 -7.02 -2.40
CA THR A 145 9.70 -6.28 -3.20
C THR A 145 9.62 -6.66 -4.68
N ALA A 146 9.97 -5.71 -5.55
CA ALA A 146 10.25 -5.95 -6.95
C ALA A 146 11.77 -6.07 -7.16
N THR A 147 12.22 -7.17 -7.77
CA THR A 147 13.63 -7.42 -8.10
C THR A 147 13.76 -7.84 -9.55
N ASN A 148 14.99 -7.96 -10.07
CA ASN A 148 15.27 -8.40 -11.45
C ASN A 148 14.44 -7.64 -12.50
N ILE A 149 14.33 -6.32 -12.33
CA ILE A 149 13.54 -5.47 -13.22
C ILE A 149 14.31 -5.32 -14.53
N ASP A 150 13.67 -5.68 -15.63
CA ASP A 150 14.14 -5.41 -16.97
C ASP A 150 12.99 -4.83 -17.80
N LYS A 151 13.23 -4.59 -19.09
CA LYS A 151 12.23 -3.98 -19.97
C LYS A 151 10.97 -4.83 -20.20
N TRP A 152 11.01 -6.14 -19.93
CA TRP A 152 9.93 -7.09 -20.16
C TRP A 152 9.14 -7.42 -18.90
N GLY A 153 9.69 -7.19 -17.72
CA GLY A 153 9.02 -7.53 -16.47
C GLY A 153 9.89 -7.35 -15.24
N PHE A 154 9.43 -7.92 -14.14
CA PHE A 154 10.14 -7.96 -12.87
C PHE A 154 9.80 -9.22 -12.08
N THR A 155 10.66 -9.62 -11.16
CA THR A 155 10.36 -10.65 -10.16
C THR A 155 9.66 -9.99 -8.97
N LEU A 156 8.41 -10.37 -8.73
CA LEU A 156 7.68 -10.00 -7.52
C LEU A 156 8.02 -11.00 -6.41
N ASN A 157 8.39 -10.49 -5.25
CA ASN A 157 8.65 -11.29 -4.05
C ASN A 157 7.59 -10.97 -2.99
N ILE A 158 7.05 -11.99 -2.35
CA ILE A 158 6.10 -11.90 -1.22
C ILE A 158 6.63 -12.82 -0.14
N ASN A 159 7.35 -12.25 0.82
CA ASN A 159 8.13 -12.96 1.80
C ASN A 159 7.51 -12.87 3.19
N THR A 160 7.68 -13.95 3.95
CA THR A 160 7.51 -13.98 5.39
C THR A 160 8.77 -14.59 6.01
N TRP A 161 8.96 -14.44 7.31
CA TRP A 161 10.14 -14.98 7.99
C TRP A 161 9.84 -15.38 9.43
N ALA A 162 10.85 -16.01 10.03
CA ALA A 162 10.80 -16.65 11.34
C ALA A 162 9.64 -17.65 11.42
N ASP A 163 8.81 -17.55 12.44
CA ASP A 163 7.73 -18.50 12.74
C ASP A 163 6.35 -17.99 12.33
N THR A 164 6.27 -16.95 11.48
CA THR A 164 5.01 -16.41 10.98
C THR A 164 4.24 -17.48 10.21
N ILE A 165 2.97 -17.67 10.54
CA ILE A 165 2.07 -18.57 9.80
C ILE A 165 1.30 -17.73 8.78
N PHE A 166 1.74 -17.85 7.52
CA PHE A 166 1.21 -17.14 6.36
C PHE A 166 0.17 -17.99 5.62
N HIS A 167 -1.02 -17.43 5.37
CA HIS A 167 -2.05 -18.08 4.55
C HIS A 167 -2.09 -17.52 3.14
N SER A 168 -2.11 -16.19 3.00
CA SER A 168 -2.07 -15.54 1.68
C SER A 168 -1.73 -14.05 1.75
N ALA A 169 -1.35 -13.47 0.61
CA ALA A 169 -1.31 -12.02 0.41
C ALA A 169 -1.55 -11.66 -1.06
N GLN A 170 -2.12 -10.48 -1.29
CA GLN A 170 -2.26 -9.86 -2.60
C GLN A 170 -1.45 -8.57 -2.61
N VAL A 171 -0.72 -8.40 -3.71
CA VAL A 171 0.17 -7.28 -3.95
C VAL A 171 -0.26 -6.57 -5.22
N GLY A 172 -0.53 -5.27 -5.10
CA GLY A 172 -0.61 -4.37 -6.23
C GLY A 172 0.78 -3.92 -6.66
N TRP A 173 0.95 -3.68 -7.95
CA TRP A 173 2.18 -3.14 -8.51
C TRP A 173 1.90 -2.03 -9.52
N ILE A 174 2.85 -1.10 -9.61
CA ILE A 174 2.86 -0.01 -10.60
C ILE A 174 4.24 0.01 -11.25
N ALA A 175 4.29 0.09 -12.58
CA ALA A 175 5.49 0.23 -13.37
C ALA A 175 5.37 1.44 -14.31
N TYR A 176 6.41 2.27 -14.38
CA TYR A 176 6.42 3.47 -15.21
C TYR A 176 7.83 3.78 -15.75
N PRO A 177 7.97 4.51 -16.88
CA PRO A 177 9.28 4.81 -17.47
C PRO A 177 10.18 5.56 -16.47
N GLU A 178 11.45 5.17 -16.39
CA GLU A 178 12.40 5.70 -15.40
C GLU A 178 12.63 7.22 -15.54
N ASP A 179 12.52 7.73 -16.77
CA ASP A 179 12.75 9.12 -17.18
C ASP A 179 11.55 10.06 -16.94
N ARG A 180 10.49 9.58 -16.26
CA ARG A 180 9.34 10.41 -15.90
C ARG A 180 9.71 11.45 -14.85
N GLU A 181 10.00 12.66 -15.31
CA GLU A 181 10.44 13.77 -14.46
C GLU A 181 9.37 14.21 -13.43
N ASN A 182 8.07 14.03 -13.72
CA ASN A 182 6.98 14.44 -12.84
C ASN A 182 6.45 13.30 -11.94
N ILE A 183 7.21 12.21 -11.78
CA ILE A 183 6.88 11.10 -10.89
C ILE A 183 8.10 10.74 -10.04
N PHE A 184 7.92 10.76 -8.73
CA PHE A 184 8.89 10.23 -7.78
C PHE A 184 8.27 9.03 -7.08
N SER A 185 9.02 7.94 -6.93
CA SER A 185 8.59 6.81 -6.11
C SER A 185 9.76 6.23 -5.31
N THR A 186 9.47 5.78 -4.10
CA THR A 186 10.45 5.10 -3.25
C THR A 186 9.76 4.19 -2.24
N SER A 187 10.51 3.29 -1.61
CA SER A 187 10.11 2.60 -0.38
C SER A 187 10.90 3.18 0.78
N VAL A 188 10.21 3.60 1.84
CA VAL A 188 10.83 4.09 3.09
C VAL A 188 10.67 3.05 4.18
N ASN A 189 11.62 2.94 5.11
CA ASN A 189 11.56 1.94 6.17
C ASN A 189 11.84 2.56 7.54
N THR A 190 11.12 2.13 8.59
CA THR A 190 11.39 2.55 9.97
C THR A 190 12.82 2.22 10.42
N LYS A 191 13.45 1.20 9.79
CA LYS A 191 14.85 0.82 10.01
C LYS A 191 15.85 1.90 9.57
N ASP A 192 15.42 2.87 8.76
CA ASP A 192 16.27 3.99 8.29
C ASP A 192 16.45 5.10 9.34
N VAL A 193 15.70 5.02 10.46
CA VAL A 193 15.74 5.99 11.56
C VAL A 193 15.93 5.34 12.93
N ARG A 194 15.68 4.03 13.06
CA ARG A 194 15.91 3.28 14.30
C ARG A 194 16.18 1.80 14.04
N PRO A 195 16.96 1.11 14.87
CA PRO A 195 17.07 -0.35 14.77
C PRO A 195 15.76 -1.05 15.19
N SER A 196 15.52 -2.27 14.68
CA SER A 196 14.30 -3.03 14.97
C SER A 196 14.15 -3.46 16.43
N TYR A 197 15.26 -3.68 17.14
CA TYR A 197 15.27 -4.05 18.57
C TYR A 197 14.98 -2.89 19.53
N LYS A 198 14.75 -1.67 19.00
CA LYS A 198 14.27 -0.51 19.76
C LYS A 198 12.95 -0.01 19.14
N PRO A 199 11.84 -0.76 19.26
CA PRO A 199 10.56 -0.36 18.70
C PRO A 199 10.11 0.99 19.27
N GLN A 200 9.50 1.80 18.41
CA GLN A 200 8.92 3.09 18.75
C GLN A 200 7.53 3.19 18.11
N LEU A 201 6.63 3.91 18.78
CA LEU A 201 5.28 4.14 18.29
C LEU A 201 5.27 5.19 17.18
N GLN A 202 6.14 6.20 17.25
CA GLN A 202 6.16 7.31 16.31
C GLN A 202 7.54 7.42 15.66
N GLN A 203 7.57 7.51 14.33
CA GLN A 203 8.80 7.71 13.58
C GLN A 203 8.53 8.30 12.21
N GLY A 204 9.44 9.18 11.79
CA GLY A 204 9.43 9.74 10.45
C GLY A 204 10.78 10.31 10.05
N LYS A 205 10.92 10.62 8.76
CA LYS A 205 12.13 11.21 8.19
C LYS A 205 11.80 12.09 6.99
N ASN A 206 12.55 13.17 6.85
CA ASN A 206 12.51 13.99 5.63
C ASN A 206 13.19 13.25 4.48
N ILE A 207 12.59 13.31 3.30
CA ILE A 207 13.18 12.81 2.05
C ILE A 207 13.09 13.87 0.96
N SER A 208 14.04 13.85 0.04
CA SER A 208 14.07 14.68 -1.16
C SER A 208 13.54 13.88 -2.36
N PHE A 209 12.87 14.57 -3.29
CA PHE A 209 12.45 13.99 -4.56
C PHE A 209 13.58 13.85 -5.58
N GLY A 210 14.80 14.25 -5.22
CA GLY A 210 15.98 14.13 -6.06
C GLY A 210 15.82 14.91 -7.36
N ASN A 211 15.88 14.19 -8.49
CA ASN A 211 15.79 14.78 -9.82
C ASN A 211 14.36 15.00 -10.33
N ALA A 212 13.34 14.50 -9.61
CA ALA A 212 11.95 14.71 -10.02
C ALA A 212 11.58 16.20 -9.88
N LYS A 213 10.83 16.71 -10.86
CA LYS A 213 10.46 18.11 -11.00
C LYS A 213 8.94 18.26 -10.88
N PHE A 214 8.52 18.95 -9.82
CA PHE A 214 7.11 19.24 -9.56
C PHE A 214 6.87 20.75 -9.65
N SER A 215 5.96 21.17 -10.54
CA SER A 215 5.58 22.57 -10.75
C SER A 215 4.60 23.13 -9.70
N LYS A 216 3.97 22.23 -8.95
CA LYS A 216 3.03 22.45 -7.84
C LYS A 216 3.23 21.32 -6.83
N TYR A 217 2.63 21.41 -5.65
CA TYR A 217 2.68 20.30 -4.70
C TYR A 217 2.10 19.01 -5.31
N PRO A 218 2.83 17.89 -5.26
CA PRO A 218 2.35 16.62 -5.78
C PRO A 218 1.27 16.03 -4.89
N ASP A 219 0.39 15.26 -5.52
CA ASP A 219 -0.41 14.29 -4.81
C ASP A 219 0.50 13.12 -4.41
N VAL A 220 0.27 12.56 -3.23
CA VAL A 220 1.12 11.50 -2.69
C VAL A 220 0.28 10.28 -2.36
N PHE A 221 0.55 9.18 -3.07
CA PHE A 221 0.03 7.86 -2.77
C PHE A 221 0.94 7.19 -1.74
N VAL A 222 0.36 6.59 -0.71
CA VAL A 222 1.09 5.85 0.32
C VAL A 222 0.45 4.46 0.49
N ALA A 223 1.26 3.41 0.53
CA ALA A 223 0.78 2.06 0.84
C ALA A 223 1.86 1.20 1.50
N LEU A 224 1.47 0.35 2.43
CA LEU A 224 2.37 -0.54 3.17
C LEU A 224 2.93 -1.64 2.26
N ASN A 225 4.23 -1.91 2.38
CA ASN A 225 4.91 -3.00 1.68
C ASN A 225 5.83 -3.84 2.58
N GLU A 226 5.95 -3.49 3.87
CA GLU A 226 6.55 -4.34 4.90
C GLU A 226 5.95 -4.03 6.27
N PHE A 227 5.81 -5.06 7.12
CA PHE A 227 5.62 -4.90 8.55
C PHE A 227 6.16 -6.12 9.33
N ASP A 228 6.63 -5.87 10.56
CA ASP A 228 7.00 -6.83 11.60
C ASP A 228 6.39 -6.32 12.92
N ILE A 229 5.29 -6.95 13.33
CA ILE A 229 4.47 -6.52 14.47
C ILE A 229 4.27 -7.70 15.43
N ASP A 230 4.45 -7.43 16.72
CA ASP A 230 4.17 -8.40 17.79
C ASP A 230 2.68 -8.76 17.86
N ASN A 231 2.36 -10.02 18.18
CA ASN A 231 0.98 -10.52 18.17
C ASN A 231 0.25 -10.43 19.52
N ASN A 232 0.88 -9.92 20.59
CA ASN A 232 0.23 -9.83 21.90
C ASN A 232 -0.72 -8.64 22.05
N ALA A 233 -0.69 -7.70 21.11
CA ALA A 233 -1.57 -6.54 21.04
C ALA A 233 -2.18 -6.41 19.64
N ARG A 234 -3.19 -5.54 19.48
CA ARG A 234 -3.87 -5.33 18.18
C ARG A 234 -2.85 -5.01 17.07
N PHE A 235 -3.16 -5.45 15.85
CA PHE A 235 -2.43 -5.00 14.67
C PHE A 235 -2.78 -3.53 14.44
N ARG A 236 -1.83 -2.63 14.70
CA ARG A 236 -2.00 -1.17 14.56
C ARG A 236 -0.82 -0.60 13.82
N ILE A 237 -1.09 0.00 12.66
CA ILE A 237 -0.07 0.65 11.84
C ILE A 237 -0.72 1.74 11.01
N LYS A 238 0.00 2.84 10.80
CA LYS A 238 -0.40 3.96 9.95
C LYS A 238 0.81 4.55 9.22
N ALA A 239 0.82 4.44 7.90
CA ALA A 239 1.73 5.16 7.03
C ALA A 239 1.05 6.42 6.47
N TYR A 240 1.75 7.55 6.53
CA TYR A 240 1.30 8.82 5.97
C TYR A 240 2.49 9.74 5.68
N VAL A 241 2.20 10.86 5.02
CA VAL A 241 3.18 11.91 4.77
C VAL A 241 2.62 13.26 5.23
N ASP A 242 3.51 14.17 5.60
CA ASP A 242 3.23 15.57 5.81
C ASP A 242 4.37 16.43 5.23
N ASN A 243 4.28 17.76 5.44
CA ASN A 243 5.30 18.72 4.97
C ASN A 243 5.64 18.56 3.47
N VAL A 244 4.64 18.22 2.65
CA VAL A 244 4.80 18.02 1.21
C VAL A 244 5.11 19.36 0.55
N SER A 245 6.22 19.39 -0.18
CA SER A 245 6.66 20.53 -0.99
C SER A 245 6.92 20.07 -2.43
N THR A 246 7.39 20.96 -3.30
CA THR A 246 7.84 20.57 -4.65
C THR A 246 9.19 19.85 -4.65
N LYS A 247 9.89 19.78 -3.51
CA LYS A 247 11.27 19.25 -3.41
C LYS A 247 11.38 18.00 -2.55
N GLY A 248 10.35 17.68 -1.77
CA GLY A 248 10.39 16.59 -0.82
C GLY A 248 9.18 16.59 0.10
N LEU A 249 9.19 15.65 1.04
CA LEU A 249 8.17 15.46 2.06
C LEU A 249 8.77 14.84 3.32
N THR A 250 7.98 14.76 4.38
CA THR A 250 8.29 13.95 5.56
C THR A 250 7.36 12.75 5.57
N TRP A 251 7.91 11.55 5.64
CA TRP A 251 7.12 10.33 5.80
C TRP A 251 7.05 9.94 7.26
N HIS A 252 5.96 9.25 7.63
CA HIS A 252 5.75 8.66 8.95
C HIS A 252 5.21 7.24 8.80
N ILE A 253 5.63 6.34 9.68
CA ILE A 253 5.04 4.99 9.81
C ILE A 253 4.86 4.72 11.29
N ASP A 254 3.68 4.97 11.80
CA ASP A 254 3.40 5.00 13.23
C ASP A 254 2.57 3.78 13.66
N SER A 255 2.60 3.52 14.96
CA SER A 255 1.77 2.59 15.72
C SER A 255 1.23 3.32 16.95
N TRP A 256 0.33 2.71 17.73
CA TRP A 256 -0.21 3.31 18.93
C TRP A 256 -0.58 2.29 20.01
N ALA A 257 -0.85 2.81 21.21
CA ALA A 257 -1.18 2.05 22.41
C ALA A 257 -0.11 1.01 22.76
N ASP A 258 -0.52 -0.24 22.96
CA ASP A 258 0.30 -1.38 23.40
C ASP A 258 0.94 -2.17 22.24
N THR A 259 0.79 -1.73 20.99
CA THR A 259 1.34 -2.42 19.82
C THR A 259 2.85 -2.24 19.71
N ILE A 260 3.59 -3.35 19.63
CA ILE A 260 5.03 -3.35 19.38
C ILE A 260 5.29 -3.48 17.87
N LEU A 261 5.76 -2.40 17.27
CA LEU A 261 6.15 -2.33 15.84
C LEU A 261 7.68 -2.44 15.70
N TYR A 262 8.18 -3.64 15.41
CA TYR A 262 9.63 -3.87 15.24
C TYR A 262 10.17 -3.16 14.00
N SER A 263 9.50 -3.34 12.86
CA SER A 263 9.79 -2.59 11.64
C SER A 263 8.58 -2.49 10.72
N ALA A 264 8.58 -1.50 9.84
CA ALA A 264 7.66 -1.45 8.70
C ALA A 264 8.23 -0.61 7.56
N ALA A 265 7.66 -0.80 6.37
CA ALA A 265 7.95 0.01 5.20
C ALA A 265 6.66 0.42 4.49
N ALA A 266 6.75 1.55 3.79
CA ALA A 266 5.71 2.03 2.91
C ALA A 266 6.30 2.45 1.57
N THR A 267 5.60 2.09 0.50
CA THR A 267 5.76 2.67 -0.82
C THR A 267 5.13 4.06 -0.83
N ILE A 268 5.88 5.03 -1.37
CA ILE A 268 5.45 6.41 -1.59
C ILE A 268 5.56 6.69 -3.09
N ILE A 269 4.50 7.27 -3.67
CA ILE A 269 4.51 7.79 -5.05
C ILE A 269 4.01 9.22 -5.02
N ALA A 270 4.86 10.18 -5.39
CA ALA A 270 4.51 11.58 -5.59
C ALA A 270 4.33 11.86 -7.08
N VAL A 271 3.21 12.47 -7.47
CA VAL A 271 2.82 12.69 -8.88
C VAL A 271 2.01 13.99 -9.03
N ASN A 272 2.16 14.66 -10.18
CA ASN A 272 1.45 15.92 -10.52
C ASN A 272 0.40 15.77 -11.63
#